data_AF-A0A081DAD0-F1
#
_entry.id   AF-A0A081DAD0-F1
#
_cell.length_a   1.000
_cell.length_b   1.000
_cell.length_c   1.000
_cell.angle_alpha   90.00
_cell.angle_beta   90.00
_cell.angle_gamma   90.00
#
_symmetry.space_group_name_H-M   'P 1'
#
loop_
_entity.id
_entity.type
_entity.pdbx_description
1 polymer ?
#
loop_
_entity_poly.entity_id
_entity_poly.type
_entity_poly.pdbx_seq_one_letter_code
_entity_poly.pdbx_strand_id
1 'polypeptide(L)' 'MNERALWDKYMSCYEEAISNTSTDIAPWYIIPSDDKPMARKIVCDILLQTLESKTHIVMPQLDDNDVEKIDDYIKVLENE' A
#
# COMPACT_ATOMS: atom_id res chain seq x y z
N MET A 1 7.90 -29.28 -10.35
CA MET A 1 7.92 -29.45 -11.82
C MET A 1 6.52 -29.49 -12.42
N ASN A 2 5.50 -29.98 -11.71
CA ASN A 2 4.12 -30.10 -12.22
C ASN A 2 3.48 -28.75 -12.61
N GLU A 3 3.61 -27.71 -11.78
CA GLU A 3 2.98 -26.41 -12.06
C GLU A 3 3.54 -25.69 -13.30
N ARG A 4 4.83 -25.86 -13.60
CA ARG A 4 5.42 -25.24 -14.79
C ARG A 4 4.86 -25.84 -16.08
N ALA A 5 4.46 -27.10 -16.08
CA ALA A 5 3.79 -27.73 -17.22
C ALA A 5 2.38 -27.16 -17.45
N LEU A 6 1.79 -26.50 -16.44
CA LEU A 6 0.49 -25.84 -16.51
C LEU A 6 0.60 -24.34 -16.85
N TRP A 7 1.77 -23.86 -17.29
CA TRP A 7 2.02 -22.44 -17.52
C TRP A 7 0.96 -21.78 -18.40
N ASP A 8 0.63 -22.38 -19.55
CA ASP A 8 -0.34 -21.80 -20.48
C ASP A 8 -1.75 -21.74 -19.88
N LYS A 9 -2.09 -22.73 -19.04
CA LYS A 9 -3.35 -22.74 -18.29
C LYS A 9 -3.38 -21.62 -17.24
N TYR A 10 -2.30 -21.43 -16.49
CA TYR A 10 -2.19 -20.33 -15.54
C TYR A 10 -2.31 -18.97 -16.23
N MET A 11 -1.62 -18.75 -17.35
CA MET A 11 -1.71 -17.50 -18.12
C MET A 11 -3.16 -17.22 -18.55
N SER A 12 -3.84 -18.23 -19.09
CA SER A 12 -5.26 -18.12 -19.48
C SER A 12 -6.15 -17.73 -18.29
N CYS A 13 -5.97 -18.37 -17.14
CA CYS A 13 -6.74 -18.05 -15.94
C CYS A 13 -6.43 -16.64 -15.38
N TYR A 14 -5.17 -16.20 -15.43
CA TYR A 14 -4.80 -14.84 -15.03
C TYR A 14 -5.42 -13.78 -15.94
N GLU A 15 -5.35 -13.98 -17.26
CA GLU A 15 -5.96 -13.07 -18.23
C GLU A 15 -7.47 -12.96 -18.02
N GLU A 16 -8.17 -14.09 -17.84
CA GLU A 16 -9.61 -14.11 -17.56
C GLU A 16 -9.94 -13.38 -16.25
N ALA A 17 -9.20 -13.66 -15.16
CA ALA A 17 -9.45 -13.02 -13.88
C ALA A 17 -9.22 -11.50 -13.94
N ILE A 18 -8.10 -11.07 -14.51
CA ILE A 18 -7.73 -9.65 -14.56
C ILE A 18 -8.68 -8.88 -15.48
N SER A 19 -8.99 -9.41 -16.67
CA SER A 19 -9.88 -8.74 -17.63
C SER A 19 -11.30 -8.54 -17.10
N ASN A 20 -11.81 -9.46 -16.28
CA ASN A 20 -13.15 -9.39 -15.72
C ASN A 20 -13.24 -8.65 -14.37
N THR A 21 -12.12 -8.42 -13.67
CA THR A 21 -12.14 -7.87 -12.30
C THR A 21 -11.34 -6.59 -12.09
N SER A 22 -10.57 -6.14 -13.08
CA SER A 22 -9.91 -4.83 -13.02
C SER A 22 -10.93 -3.72 -13.27
N THR A 23 -11.19 -2.90 -12.25
CA THR A 23 -12.15 -1.79 -12.31
C THR A 23 -11.51 -0.47 -11.90
N ASP A 24 -12.14 0.65 -12.21
CA ASP A 24 -11.60 1.98 -11.88
C ASP A 24 -11.35 2.19 -10.38
N ILE A 25 -12.18 1.58 -9.52
CA ILE A 25 -12.07 1.68 -8.06
C ILE A 25 -11.18 0.59 -7.43
N ALA A 26 -10.92 -0.49 -8.18
CA ALA A 26 -10.09 -1.62 -7.75
C ALA A 26 -9.30 -2.17 -8.95
N PRO A 27 -8.26 -1.43 -9.40
CA PRO A 27 -7.48 -1.81 -10.57
C PRO A 27 -6.46 -2.91 -10.26
N TRP A 28 -6.25 -3.81 -11.22
CA TRP A 28 -5.09 -4.70 -11.25
C TRP A 28 -3.90 -4.03 -11.95
N TYR A 29 -2.68 -4.29 -11.47
CA TYR A 29 -1.43 -3.85 -12.09
C TYR A 29 -0.56 -5.06 -12.43
N ILE A 30 -0.13 -5.18 -13.69
CA ILE A 30 0.78 -6.24 -14.15
C ILE A 30 2.22 -5.72 -14.02
N ILE A 31 3.01 -6.31 -13.12
CA ILE A 31 4.37 -5.84 -12.79
C ILE A 31 5.43 -6.76 -13.44
N PRO A 32 6.29 -6.24 -14.34
CA PRO A 32 7.46 -6.98 -14.82
C PRO A 32 8.35 -7.39 -13.65
N SER A 33 8.59 -8.69 -13.50
CA SER A 33 9.16 -9.26 -12.26
C SER A 33 10.50 -9.99 -12.45
N ASP A 34 11.09 -9.93 -13.65
CA ASP A 34 12.39 -10.55 -13.93
C ASP A 34 13.54 -9.87 -13.15
N ASP A 35 13.47 -8.54 -12.98
CA ASP A 35 14.35 -7.75 -12.10
C ASP A 35 13.65 -7.44 -10.77
N LYS A 36 14.12 -8.05 -9.69
CA LYS A 36 13.52 -7.93 -8.35
C LYS A 36 13.60 -6.50 -7.78
N PRO A 37 14.77 -5.82 -7.75
CA PRO A 37 14.84 -4.41 -7.38
C PRO A 37 13.84 -3.53 -8.14
N MET A 38 13.76 -3.67 -9.47
CA MET A 38 12.86 -2.85 -10.28
C MET A 38 11.38 -3.15 -9.99
N ALA A 39 11.00 -4.43 -9.89
CA ALA A 39 9.63 -4.82 -9.56
C ALA A 39 9.18 -4.22 -8.22
N ARG A 40 10.04 -4.27 -7.20
CA ARG A 40 9.77 -3.65 -5.89
C ARG A 40 9.60 -2.14 -5.99
N LYS A 41 10.46 -1.46 -6.77
CA LYS A 41 10.34 -0.02 -7.00
C LYS A 41 8.98 0.32 -7.63
N ILE A 42 8.58 -0.39 -8.68
CA ILE A 42 7.29 -0.13 -9.37
C ILE A 42 6.13 -0.30 -8.39
N VAL A 43 6.11 -1.36 -7.58
CA VAL A 43 5.07 -1.57 -6.56
C VAL A 43 5.04 -0.42 -5.55
N CYS A 44 6.20 0.01 -5.04
CA CYS A 44 6.29 1.14 -4.10
C CYS A 44 5.78 2.44 -4.73
N ASP A 45 6.13 2.72 -6.00
CA ASP A 45 5.70 3.92 -6.70
C ASP A 45 4.17 3.94 -6.88
N ILE A 46 3.56 2.81 -7.26
CA ILE A 46 2.09 2.68 -7.38
C ILE A 46 1.41 2.92 -6.03
N LEU A 47 1.92 2.30 -4.96
CA LEU A 47 1.38 2.47 -3.61
C LEU A 47 1.47 3.93 -3.16
N LEU A 48 2.64 4.57 -3.35
CA LEU A 48 2.86 5.96 -2.97
C LEU A 48 1.88 6.89 -3.69
N GLN A 49 1.82 6.83 -5.03
CA GLN A 49 0.90 7.65 -5.82
C GLN A 49 -0.57 7.42 -5.43
N THR A 50 -0.93 6.16 -5.15
CA THR A 50 -2.29 5.81 -4.72
C THR A 50 -2.61 6.45 -3.38
N LEU A 51 -1.70 6.39 -2.41
CA LEU A 51 -1.90 6.98 -1.08
C LEU A 51 -1.89 8.51 -1.13
N GLU A 52 -0.97 9.12 -1.89
CA GLU A 52 -0.90 10.57 -2.09
C GLU A 52 -2.17 11.14 -2.74
N SER A 53 -2.84 10.36 -3.61
CA SER A 53 -4.13 10.76 -4.17
C SER A 53 -5.26 10.85 -3.13
N LYS A 54 -5.11 10.23 -1.95
CA LYS A 54 -6.11 10.24 -0.88
C LYS A 54 -5.94 11.46 0.02
N THR A 55 -6.36 12.61 -0.48
CA THR A 55 -6.25 13.90 0.23
C THR A 55 -7.03 14.01 1.55
N HIS A 56 -7.96 13.09 1.81
CA HIS A 56 -8.74 13.05 3.05
C HIS A 56 -8.04 12.30 4.20
N ILE A 57 -6.95 11.60 3.92
CA ILE A 57 -6.15 10.94 4.95
C ILE A 57 -5.21 11.97 5.54
N VAL A 58 -5.56 12.47 6.72
CA VAL A 58 -4.77 13.45 7.47
C VAL A 58 -4.36 12.87 8.80
N MET A 59 -3.23 13.34 9.32
CA MET A 59 -2.86 13.00 10.69
C MET A 59 -3.93 13.53 11.64
N PRO A 60 -4.42 12.70 12.58
CA PRO A 60 -5.34 13.18 13.60
C PRO A 60 -4.68 14.31 14.37
N GLN A 61 -5.43 15.37 14.61
CA GLN A 61 -5.00 16.46 15.48
C GLN A 61 -5.45 16.15 16.89
N LEU A 62 -4.58 16.43 17.87
CA LEU A 62 -4.98 16.42 19.26
C LEU A 62 -5.93 17.60 19.51
N ASP A 63 -6.87 17.44 20.44
CA ASP A 63 -7.67 18.57 20.88
C ASP A 63 -6.85 19.50 21.78
N ASP A 64 -7.31 20.75 21.92
CA ASP A 64 -6.59 21.78 22.65
C ASP A 64 -6.32 21.39 24.12
N ASN A 65 -7.22 20.64 24.77
CA ASN A 65 -7.03 20.23 26.16
C ASN A 65 -5.92 19.19 26.31
N ASP A 66 -5.77 18.30 25.32
CA ASP A 66 -4.74 17.28 25.35
C ASP A 66 -3.37 17.84 24.98
N VAL A 67 -3.30 18.84 24.08
CA VAL A 67 -2.07 19.56 23.77
C VAL A 67 -1.50 20.25 25.02
N GLU A 68 -2.35 20.91 25.82
CA GLU A 68 -1.91 21.60 27.04
C GLU A 68 -1.34 20.64 28.10
N LYS A 69 -1.83 19.40 28.18
CA LYS A 69 -1.37 18.41 29.16
C LYS A 69 -0.03 17.75 28.80
N ILE A 70 0.40 17.81 27.54
CA ILE A 70 1.65 17.16 27.09
C ILE A 70 2.83 17.71 27.88
N ASP A 71 2.92 19.04 28.02
CA ASP A 71 4.01 19.69 28.74
C ASP A 71 4.04 19.28 30.22
N ASP A 72 2.88 19.05 30.82
CA ASP A 72 2.77 18.59 32.19
C ASP A 72 3.20 17.12 32.33
N TYR A 73 2.81 16.25 31.39
CA TYR A 73 3.25 14.86 31.36
C TYR A 73 4.76 14.72 31.15
N ILE A 74 5.34 15.53 30.26
CA ILE A 74 6.79 15.55 30.03
C ILE A 74 7.52 15.90 31.33
N LYS A 75 7.09 16.95 32.06
CA LYS A 75 7.72 17.35 33.33
C LYS A 75 7.62 16.28 34.41
N VAL A 76 6.51 15.52 34.48
CA VAL A 76 6.38 14.42 35.44
C VAL A 76 7.39 13.33 35.11
N LEU A 77 7.48 12.91 33.85
CA LEU A 77 8.37 11.85 33.39
C LEU A 77 9.86 12.21 33.51
N GLU A 78 10.24 13.47 33.32
CA GLU A 78 11.62 13.94 33.49
C GLU A 78 12.10 13.93 34.95
N ASN A 79 11.17 13.89 35.92
CA ASN A 79 11.46 13.89 37.35
C ASN A 79 11.29 12.51 38.01
N GLU A 80 11.04 11.45 37.23
CA GLU A 80 11.14 10.04 37.64
C GLU A 80 12.56 9.50 37.48
#